data_AF-A0A0C9PPU9-F1
#
_entry.id   AF-A0A0C9PPU9-F1
#
_cell.length_a   1.000
_cell.length_b   1.000
_cell.length_c   1.000
_cell.angle_alpha   90.00
_cell.angle_beta   90.00
_cell.angle_gamma   90.00
#
_symmetry.space_group_name_H-M   'P 1'
#
loop_
_entity.id
_entity.type
_entity.pdbx_description
1 polymer ?
#
loop_
_entity_poly.entity_id
_entity_poly.type
_entity_poly.pdbx_seq_one_letter_code
_entity_poly.pdbx_strand_id
1 'polypeptide(L)' 'MKAKIELRPLVLKNKESFQPEKLLVNANDSLGNPVPLELFGLSGEVNLTRPGVYQITIDFTDPVSNQHIEEKTSVTVLS' A
#
# COMPACT_ATOMS: atom_id res chain seq x y z
N MET A 1 8.15 -6.49 19.12
CA MET A 1 8.17 -7.00 17.73
C MET A 1 8.77 -5.91 16.84
N LYS A 2 8.87 -6.10 15.52
CA LYS A 2 9.18 -5.00 14.59
C LYS A 2 7.90 -4.59 13.88
N ALA A 3 7.69 -3.30 13.70
CA ALA A 3 6.61 -2.79 12.86
C ALA A 3 6.75 -3.34 11.44
N LYS A 4 5.62 -3.63 10.78
CA LYS A 4 5.60 -4.30 9.47
C LYS A 4 4.40 -3.87 8.66
N ILE A 5 4.61 -3.70 7.35
CA ILE A 5 3.57 -3.57 6.33
C ILE A 5 3.63 -4.84 5.46
N GLU A 6 2.48 -5.43 5.17
CA GLU A 6 2.34 -6.53 4.22
C GLU A 6 1.46 -6.08 3.08
N LEU A 7 2.03 -6.10 1.87
CA LEU A 7 1.36 -5.68 0.66
C LEU A 7 1.14 -6.84 -0.29
N ARG A 8 0.21 -6.65 -1.22
CA ARG A 8 0.04 -7.52 -2.38
C ARG A 8 -0.09 -6.70 -3.67
N PRO A 9 0.40 -7.23 -4.80
CA PRO A 9 0.12 -6.65 -6.11
C PRO A 9 -1.38 -6.64 -6.40
N LEU A 10 -1.83 -5.68 -7.19
CA LEU A 10 -3.21 -5.57 -7.65
C LEU A 10 -3.25 -5.54 -9.18
N VAL A 11 -4.20 -6.27 -9.77
CA VAL A 11 -4.49 -6.22 -11.20
C VAL A 11 -5.85 -5.57 -11.39
N LEU A 12 -5.90 -4.51 -12.18
CA LEU A 12 -7.10 -3.78 -12.53
C LEU A 12 -7.51 -4.10 -13.97
N LYS A 13 -8.75 -4.54 -14.13
CA LYS A 13 -9.39 -4.74 -15.44
C LYS A 13 -10.09 -3.47 -15.89
N ASN A 14 -10.48 -3.45 -17.16
CA ASN A 14 -11.14 -2.31 -17.77
C ASN A 14 -12.38 -1.89 -16.96
N LYS A 15 -12.52 -0.59 -16.67
CA LYS A 15 -13.53 0.07 -15.81
C LYS A 15 -13.39 -0.14 -14.29
N GLU A 16 -12.39 -0.87 -13.80
CA GLU A 16 -12.14 -0.95 -12.36
C GLU A 16 -11.47 0.33 -11.85
N SER A 17 -11.87 0.77 -10.66
CA SER A 17 -11.24 1.90 -9.96
C SER A 17 -10.09 1.41 -9.09
N PHE A 18 -9.02 2.20 -9.02
CA PHE A 18 -7.95 1.99 -8.08
C PHE A 18 -8.40 2.32 -6.65
N GLN A 19 -8.18 1.37 -5.73
CA GLN A 19 -8.47 1.48 -4.30
C GLN A 19 -7.20 1.06 -3.54
N PRO A 20 -6.49 2.01 -2.92
CA PRO A 20 -5.21 1.75 -2.24
C PRO A 20 -5.32 0.69 -1.15
N GLU A 21 -6.47 0.60 -0.48
CA GLU A 21 -6.71 -0.34 0.61
C GLU A 21 -6.62 -1.80 0.14
N LYS A 22 -6.88 -2.06 -1.15
CA LYS A 22 -6.74 -3.40 -1.73
C LYS A 22 -5.30 -3.89 -1.80
N LEU A 23 -4.33 -2.98 -1.72
CA LEU A 23 -2.91 -3.29 -1.68
C LEU A 23 -2.49 -3.82 -0.30
N LEU A 24 -3.20 -3.45 0.76
CA LEU A 24 -2.87 -3.81 2.13
C LEU A 24 -3.39 -5.20 2.47
N VAL A 25 -2.49 -6.09 2.90
CA VAL A 25 -2.83 -7.40 3.46
C VAL A 25 -2.93 -7.30 4.97
N ASN A 26 -1.92 -6.68 5.57
CA ASN A 26 -1.80 -6.53 7.02
C ASN A 26 -0.81 -5.40 7.34
N ALA A 27 -0.95 -4.78 8.49
CA ALA A 27 0.07 -3.88 9.01
C ALA A 27 -0.03 -3.81 10.53
N ASN A 28 1.12 -3.92 11.20
CA ASN A 28 1.20 -3.92 12.65
C ASN A 28 2.32 -2.99 13.12
N ASP A 29 2.11 -2.31 14.24
CA ASP A 29 3.14 -1.52 14.92
C ASP A 29 4.17 -2.41 15.64
N SER A 30 5.15 -1.81 16.31
CA SER A 30 6.17 -2.58 17.06
C SER A 30 5.62 -3.36 18.27
N LEU A 31 4.40 -3.05 18.73
CA LEU A 31 3.69 -3.76 19.79
C LEU A 31 2.81 -4.90 19.27
N GLY A 32 2.59 -4.97 17.95
CA GLY A 32 1.72 -5.95 17.31
C GLY A 32 0.26 -5.52 17.20
N ASN A 33 -0.05 -4.24 17.40
CA ASN A 33 -1.39 -3.71 17.18
C ASN A 33 -1.62 -3.41 15.69
N PRO A 34 -2.84 -3.59 15.18
CA PRO A 34 -3.17 -3.21 13.82
C PRO A 34 -3.04 -1.70 13.62
N VAL A 35 -2.47 -1.30 12.48
CA VAL A 35 -2.28 0.11 12.12
C VAL A 35 -3.53 0.62 11.37
N PRO A 36 -4.18 1.72 11.82
CA PRO A 36 -5.32 2.32 11.12
C PRO A 36 -4.95 2.83 9.72
N LEU A 37 -5.89 2.72 8.77
CA LEU A 37 -5.67 3.12 7.38
C LEU A 37 -5.29 4.61 7.22
N GLU A 38 -5.81 5.46 8.11
CA GLU A 38 -5.60 6.92 8.11
C GLU A 38 -4.15 7.32 8.41
N LEU A 39 -3.34 6.40 8.97
CA LEU A 39 -1.93 6.66 9.28
C LEU A 39 -0.99 6.35 8.11
N PHE A 40 -1.49 5.72 7.04
CA PHE A 40 -0.64 5.41 5.89
C PHE A 40 -0.46 6.62 4.97
N GLY A 41 0.79 6.87 4.61
CA GLY A 41 1.15 7.60 3.41
C GLY A 41 0.99 6.71 2.18
N LEU A 42 0.53 7.31 1.09
CA LEU A 42 0.45 6.68 -0.22
C LEU A 42 1.17 7.56 -1.24
N SER A 43 2.13 7.00 -1.95
CA SER A 43 2.79 7.69 -3.06
C SER A 43 2.87 6.82 -4.32
N GLY A 44 2.83 7.51 -5.47
CA GLY A 44 2.74 6.90 -6.79
C GLY A 44 1.40 7.20 -7.47
N GLU A 45 1.38 7.15 -8.79
CA GLU A 45 0.21 7.44 -9.62
C GLU A 45 -0.11 6.26 -10.53
N VAL A 46 -1.39 5.86 -10.56
CA VAL A 46 -1.89 4.82 -11.46
C VAL A 46 -2.69 5.48 -12.57
N ASN A 47 -2.22 5.37 -13.82
CA ASN A 47 -3.00 5.82 -14.96
C ASN A 47 -3.94 4.69 -15.43
N LEU A 48 -5.22 4.80 -15.06
CA LEU A 48 -6.26 3.82 -15.37
C LEU A 48 -6.67 3.78 -16.85
N THR A 49 -6.24 4.75 -17.67
CA THR A 49 -6.54 4.78 -19.11
C THR A 49 -5.41 4.19 -19.96
N ARG A 50 -4.27 3.87 -19.33
CA ARG A 50 -3.09 3.33 -20.00
C ARG A 50 -2.72 1.98 -19.38
N PRO A 51 -2.81 0.87 -20.14
CA PRO A 51 -2.30 -0.40 -19.68
C PRO A 51 -0.81 -0.31 -19.32
N GLY A 52 -0.42 -0.97 -18.24
CA GLY A 52 0.94 -0.90 -17.73
C GLY A 52 1.06 -1.34 -16.27
N VAL A 53 2.30 -1.38 -15.78
CA VAL A 53 2.61 -1.67 -14.39
C VAL A 53 3.05 -0.37 -13.70
N TYR A 54 2.37 -0.02 -12.63
CA TYR A 54 2.58 1.19 -11.84
C TYR A 54 3.08 0.80 -10.46
N GLN A 55 4.20 1.37 -10.02
CA GLN A 55 4.72 1.13 -8.69
C GLN A 55 4.03 2.07 -7.70
N ILE A 56 3.59 1.51 -6.57
CA ILE A 56 2.97 2.22 -5.47
C ILE A 56 3.77 1.95 -4.21
N THR A 57 3.97 3.00 -3.43
CA THR A 57 4.66 2.96 -2.14
C THR A 57 3.64 3.28 -1.06
N ILE A 58 3.62 2.46 -0.01
CA ILE A 58 2.84 2.68 1.20
C ILE A 58 3.82 2.79 2.37
N ASP A 59 3.64 3.83 3.18
CA ASP A 59 4.48 4.07 4.35
C ASP A 59 3.64 4.42 5.58
N PHE A 60 4.18 4.19 6.77
CA PHE A 60 3.68 4.81 7.99
C PHE A 60 4.81 5.02 8.99
N THR A 61 4.59 5.90 9.96
CA THR A 61 5.49 6.06 11.11
C THR A 61 4.87 5.39 12.33
N ASP A 62 5.57 4.41 12.91
CA ASP A 62 5.13 3.73 14.12
C ASP A 62 5.08 4.72 15.30
N PRO A 63 3.90 4.95 15.91
CA PRO A 63 3.75 5.93 16.98
C PRO A 63 4.48 5.55 18.27
N VAL A 64 4.86 4.28 18.43
CA VAL A 64 5.55 3.78 19.63
C VAL A 64 7.05 3.93 19.49
N SER A 65 7.60 3.51 18.35
CA SER A 65 9.05 3.49 18.13
C SER A 65 9.59 4.71 17.38
N ASN A 66 8.70 5.54 16.80
CA ASN A 66 9.02 6.60 15.84
C ASN A 66 9.80 6.10 14.61
N GLN A 67 9.75 4.79 14.34
CA GLN A 67 10.36 4.23 13.15
C GLN A 67 9.47 4.51 11.94
N HIS A 68 10.07 4.98 10.84
CA HIS A 68 9.41 5.03 9.54
C HIS A 68 9.53 3.67 8.85
N ILE A 69 8.42 3.15 8.34
CA ILE A 69 8.33 1.88 7.63
C ILE A 69 7.72 2.17 6.26
N GLU A 70 8.37 1.69 5.20
CA GLU A 70 7.95 1.85 3.81
C GLU A 70 7.98 0.47 3.13
N GLU A 71 6.94 0.15 2.37
CA GLU A 71 6.91 -1.02 1.50
C GLU A 71 6.36 -0.66 0.12
N LYS A 72 6.76 -1.43 -0.89
CA LYS A 72 6.43 -1.17 -2.30
C LYS A 72 5.66 -2.33 -2.90
N THR A 73 4.72 -2.00 -3.77
CA THR A 73 4.00 -2.98 -4.56
C THR A 73 3.65 -2.45 -5.94
N SER A 74 3.02 -3.28 -6.76
CA SER A 74 2.68 -2.94 -8.14
C SER A 74 1.18 -3.04 -8.41
N VAL A 75 0.67 -2.08 -9.17
CA VAL A 75 -0.66 -2.11 -9.76
C VAL A 75 -0.52 -2.33 -11.26
N THR A 76 -1.12 -3.40 -11.79
CA THR A 76 -1.16 -3.69 -13.22
C THR A 76 -2.50 -3.27 -13.79
N VAL A 77 -2.51 -2.33 -14.72
CA VAL A 77 -3.71 -1.96 -15.50
C VAL A 77 -3.69 -2.77 -16.79
N LEU A 78 -4.76 -3.52 -17.04
CA LEU A 78 -4.97 -4.27 -18.27
C LEU A 78 -5.90 -3.50 -19.22
N SER A 79 -5.71 -3.71 -20.53
CA SER A 79 -6.59 -3.19 -21.59
C SER A 79 -7.93 -3.91 -21.63
#